data_AF-A0AAW1E5S3-F1
#
_entry.id   AF-A0AAW1E5S3-F1
#
_cell.length_a   1.000
_cell.length_b   1.000
_cell.length_c   1.000
_cell.angle_alpha   90.00
_cell.angle_beta   90.00
_cell.angle_gamma   90.00
#
_symmetry.space_group_name_H-M   'P 1'
#
loop_
_entity.id
_entity.type
_entity.pdbx_description
1 polymer ?
#
loop_
_entity_poly.entity_id
_entity_poly.type
_entity_poly.pdbx_seq_one_letter_code
_entity_poly.pdbx_strand_id
1 'polypeptide(L)'
;MAKFLLLVFLILIGPLIPTGAFPRPGVDCDYSLECQSGSICCINCPAGTRKASSCTGAGEEGKCEDCDDGTYTEHSNGLSQCFRCTQCRSDQEIERPCTHVQDGKCQCKPGRFCAPDQACETCKKCSRCKKDEEIVRNCTSTTNTECKKKHLAASANALMIVLPLLIAALIIGAIIFGVCRCRRTGCRCSAVFSCLAS
;
A
#
# COMPACT_ATOMS: atom_id res chain seq x y z
N MET A 1 67.45 -50.79 8.39
CA MET A 1 66.36 -50.14 7.63
C MET A 1 65.34 -49.41 8.51
N ALA A 2 65.03 -49.89 9.72
CA ALA A 2 64.07 -49.24 10.63
C ALA A 2 64.47 -47.84 11.16
N LYS A 3 65.77 -47.54 11.31
CA LYS A 3 66.25 -46.22 11.78
C LYS A 3 66.14 -45.11 10.74
N PHE A 4 66.16 -45.45 9.45
CA PHE A 4 66.01 -44.47 8.36
C PHE A 4 64.54 -44.07 8.17
N LEU A 5 63.62 -45.02 8.36
CA LEU A 5 62.18 -44.78 8.33
C LEU A 5 61.70 -43.86 9.47
N LEU A 6 62.30 -43.96 10.65
CA LEU A 6 61.95 -43.14 11.82
C LEU A 6 62.34 -41.66 11.67
N LEU A 7 63.43 -41.36 10.95
CA LEU A 7 63.86 -39.99 10.66
C LEU A 7 62.99 -39.31 9.60
N VAL A 8 62.47 -40.07 8.63
CA VAL A 8 61.53 -39.55 7.62
C VAL A 8 60.18 -39.21 8.23
N PHE A 9 59.73 -39.97 9.23
CA PHE A 9 58.46 -39.70 9.91
C PHE A 9 58.48 -38.41 10.75
N LEU A 10 59.61 -38.02 11.34
CA LEU A 10 59.72 -36.78 12.14
C LEU A 10 59.74 -35.50 11.28
N ILE A 11 60.13 -35.59 10.00
CA ILE A 11 60.09 -34.46 9.06
C ILE A 11 58.67 -34.22 8.52
N LEU A 12 57.83 -35.26 8.49
CA LEU A 12 56.43 -35.18 8.06
C LEU A 12 55.47 -34.62 9.13
N ILE A 13 55.91 -34.53 10.39
CA ILE A 13 55.18 -33.89 11.49
C ILE A 13 55.97 -32.72 12.09
N GLY A 14 56.62 -31.90 11.24
CA GLY A 14 57.07 -30.58 11.68
C GLY A 14 55.88 -29.82 12.29
N PRO A 15 56.07 -29.02 13.36
CA PRO A 15 54.99 -28.25 13.93
C PRO A 15 54.44 -27.37 12.81
N LEU A 16 53.17 -27.57 12.47
CA LEU A 16 52.38 -26.57 11.76
C LEU A 16 52.41 -25.34 12.66
N ILE A 17 53.42 -24.49 12.49
CA ILE A 17 53.33 -23.11 12.95
C ILE A 17 52.09 -22.63 12.22
N PRO A 18 50.97 -22.34 12.91
CA PRO A 18 49.89 -21.71 12.23
C PRO A 18 50.51 -20.43 11.69
N THR A 19 50.63 -20.33 10.36
CA THR A 19 50.62 -19.04 9.69
C THR A 19 49.23 -18.46 9.95
N GLY A 20 48.94 -18.18 11.22
CA GLY A 20 47.92 -17.24 11.59
C GLY A 20 48.38 -15.99 10.89
N ALA A 21 47.73 -15.68 9.78
CA ALA A 21 47.64 -14.31 9.35
C ALA A 21 47.14 -13.56 10.58
N PHE A 22 48.05 -12.96 11.34
CA PHE A 22 47.68 -11.93 12.29
C PHE A 22 46.83 -10.97 11.45
N PRO A 23 45.54 -10.79 11.78
CA PRO A 23 44.79 -9.71 11.16
C PRO A 23 45.66 -8.48 11.36
N ARG A 24 46.04 -7.81 10.26
CA ARG A 24 46.59 -6.46 10.37
C ARG A 24 45.62 -5.73 11.30
N PRO A 25 46.08 -5.01 12.34
CA PRO A 25 45.17 -4.19 13.13
C PRO A 25 44.44 -3.28 12.14
N GLY A 26 43.20 -3.63 11.82
CA GLY A 26 42.34 -2.80 11.00
C GLY A 26 42.10 -1.56 11.83
N VAL A 27 42.22 -0.38 11.22
CA VAL A 27 41.77 0.82 11.90
C VAL A 27 40.25 0.67 12.06
N ASP A 28 39.78 0.72 13.30
CA ASP A 28 38.37 0.63 13.64
C ASP A 28 37.87 2.06 13.87
N CYS A 29 37.13 2.59 12.91
CA CYS A 29 36.55 3.93 12.99
C CYS A 29 35.07 3.81 13.38
N ASP A 30 34.58 4.73 14.21
CA ASP A 30 33.14 4.88 14.39
C ASP A 30 32.56 5.56 13.15
N TYR A 31 32.04 4.77 12.21
CA TYR A 31 31.46 5.27 10.96
C TYR A 31 30.31 6.28 11.12
N SER A 32 29.72 6.37 12.33
CA SER A 32 28.68 7.34 12.65
C SER A 32 29.25 8.78 12.73
N LEU A 33 30.51 8.91 13.15
CA LEU A 33 31.18 10.18 13.41
C LEU A 33 32.39 10.41 12.49
N GLU A 34 32.98 9.32 12.00
CA GLU A 34 34.25 9.30 11.30
C GLU A 34 34.18 8.52 9.98
N CYS A 35 35.11 8.80 9.07
CA CYS A 35 35.30 8.04 7.84
C CYS A 35 36.75 7.55 7.72
N GLN A 36 36.90 6.32 7.21
CA GLN A 36 38.22 5.75 7.02
C GLN A 36 38.90 6.34 5.78
N SER A 37 40.11 6.86 5.96
CA SER A 37 40.98 7.30 4.87
C SER A 37 42.33 6.61 4.96
N GLY A 38 42.47 5.45 4.31
CA GLY A 38 43.66 4.63 4.43
C GLY A 38 43.77 3.98 5.81
N SER A 39 44.78 4.35 6.59
CA SER A 39 45.05 3.82 7.93
C SER A 39 44.68 4.79 9.08
N ILE A 40 43.95 5.86 8.78
CA ILE A 40 43.49 6.85 9.77
C ILE A 40 41.98 7.07 9.68
N CYS A 41 41.37 7.45 10.80
CA CYS A 41 39.97 7.87 10.88
C CYS A 41 39.91 9.39 10.79
N CYS A 42 39.12 9.93 9.85
CA CYS A 42 38.87 11.36 9.69
C CYS A 42 37.48 11.70 10.23
N ILE A 43 37.26 12.93 10.69
CA ILE A 43 35.92 13.41 11.02
C ILE A 43 35.05 13.48 9.75
N ASN A 44 33.77 13.11 9.88
CA ASN A 44 32.78 13.21 8.80
C ASN A 44 32.46 14.67 8.44
N CYS A 45 32.24 14.91 7.15
CA CYS A 45 31.71 16.18 6.66
C CYS A 45 30.25 16.36 7.12
N PRO A 46 29.78 17.59 7.39
CA PRO A 46 28.40 17.83 7.80
C PRO A 46 27.38 17.54 6.68
N ALA A 47 26.11 17.43 7.06
CA ALA A 47 25.01 17.33 6.10
C ALA A 47 25.03 18.52 5.12
N GLY A 48 24.67 18.29 3.86
CA GLY A 48 24.78 19.30 2.80
C GLY A 48 26.13 19.37 2.13
N THR A 49 27.11 18.59 2.60
CA THR A 49 28.48 18.62 2.07
C THR A 49 29.00 17.21 1.78
N ARG A 50 30.09 17.17 1.00
CA ARG A 50 30.87 15.98 0.64
C ARG A 50 32.35 16.20 0.90
N LYS A 51 33.10 15.11 1.01
CA LYS A 51 34.56 15.11 1.13
C LYS A 51 35.22 15.42 -0.22
N ALA A 52 35.89 16.58 -0.29
CA ALA A 52 36.71 16.99 -1.43
C ALA A 52 38.15 16.49 -1.32
N SER A 53 38.73 16.46 -0.11
CA SER A 53 40.05 15.86 0.13
C SER A 53 40.09 15.16 1.49
N SER A 54 40.95 14.15 1.61
CA SER A 54 41.19 13.45 2.87
C SER A 54 41.85 14.34 3.92
N CYS A 55 41.61 14.02 5.19
CA CYS A 55 42.33 14.59 6.32
C CYS A 55 43.81 14.12 6.32
N THR A 56 44.67 14.89 6.97
CA THR A 56 46.09 14.60 7.10
C THR A 56 46.44 13.82 8.37
N GLY A 57 45.72 14.07 9.47
CA GLY A 57 45.86 13.38 10.75
C GLY A 57 44.59 12.65 11.18
N ALA A 58 44.75 11.65 12.06
CA ALA A 58 43.61 10.95 12.66
C ALA A 58 42.82 11.91 13.56
N GLY A 59 41.49 11.87 13.48
CA GLY A 59 40.58 12.75 14.21
C GLY A 59 40.51 14.17 13.65
N GLU A 60 41.05 14.44 12.46
CA GLU A 60 40.90 15.73 11.77
C GLU A 60 39.78 15.68 10.72
N GLU A 61 39.16 16.82 10.47
CA GLU A 61 38.24 16.98 9.34
C GLU A 61 39.04 17.12 8.04
N GLY A 62 38.59 16.46 6.97
CA GLY A 62 39.10 16.70 5.63
C GLY A 62 38.62 18.04 5.07
N LYS A 63 38.88 18.31 3.79
CA LYS A 63 38.21 19.42 3.12
C LYS A 63 36.81 18.98 2.72
N CYS A 64 35.80 19.68 3.23
CA CYS A 64 34.41 19.48 2.84
C CYS A 64 33.96 20.57 1.85
N GLU A 65 33.14 20.18 0.89
CA GLU A 65 32.57 21.09 -0.11
C GLU A 65 31.05 20.91 -0.16
N ASP A 66 30.33 21.99 -0.41
CA ASP A 66 28.87 21.97 -0.55
C ASP A 66 28.44 21.04 -1.70
N CYS A 67 27.28 20.42 -1.53
CA CYS A 67 26.66 19.66 -2.59
C CYS A 67 26.30 20.57 -3.77
N ASP A 68 26.41 20.04 -5.00
CA ASP A 68 25.99 20.76 -6.20
C ASP A 68 24.45 20.85 -6.27
N ASP A 69 23.94 21.77 -7.07
CA ASP A 69 22.50 21.89 -7.35
C ASP A 69 21.92 20.56 -7.85
N GLY A 70 20.79 20.15 -7.24
CA GLY A 70 20.17 18.87 -7.54
C GLY A 70 20.84 17.66 -6.87
N THR A 71 21.68 17.89 -5.86
CA THR A 71 22.24 16.84 -5.00
C THR A 71 22.13 17.17 -3.50
N TYR A 72 22.17 16.14 -2.65
CA TYR A 72 21.98 16.27 -1.20
C TYR A 72 22.75 15.22 -0.38
N THR A 73 22.96 15.51 0.90
CA THR A 73 23.36 14.56 1.96
C THR A 73 22.62 14.90 3.24
N GLU A 74 21.80 13.97 3.77
CA GLU A 74 20.91 14.26 4.91
C GLU A 74 21.62 14.21 6.27
N HIS A 75 22.76 13.54 6.33
CA HIS A 75 23.51 13.30 7.55
C HIS A 75 25.00 13.58 7.36
N SER A 76 25.73 13.68 8.47
CA SER A 76 27.18 13.73 8.45
C SER A 76 27.75 12.49 7.77
N ASN A 77 28.71 12.66 6.88
CA ASN A 77 29.13 11.59 6.00
C ASN A 77 30.61 11.72 5.55
N GLY A 78 31.20 10.61 5.13
CA GLY A 78 32.52 10.56 4.50
C GLY A 78 32.49 10.38 2.98
N LEU A 79 31.39 10.75 2.32
CA LEU A 79 31.17 10.47 0.90
C LEU A 79 31.99 11.41 0.03
N SER A 80 32.52 10.88 -1.08
CA SER A 80 33.18 11.69 -2.10
C SER A 80 32.21 12.42 -3.04
N GLN A 81 30.92 12.09 -2.99
CA GLN A 81 29.87 12.65 -3.83
C GLN A 81 28.54 12.70 -3.08
N CYS A 82 27.72 13.71 -3.38
CA CYS A 82 26.38 13.83 -2.84
C CYS A 82 25.39 12.92 -3.58
N PHE A 83 24.26 12.59 -2.95
CA PHE A 83 23.19 11.83 -3.57
C PHE A 83 22.41 12.71 -4.55
N ARG A 84 21.98 12.16 -5.68
CA ARG A 84 21.13 12.90 -6.62
C ARG A 84 19.73 13.03 -6.04
N CYS A 85 19.14 14.21 -6.17
CA CYS A 85 17.76 14.43 -5.79
C CYS A 85 16.80 13.58 -6.62
N THR A 86 15.71 13.16 -6.01
CA THR A 86 14.57 12.54 -6.68
C THR A 86 13.95 13.53 -7.68
N GLN A 87 13.85 13.12 -8.94
CA GLN A 87 13.22 13.90 -10.00
C GLN A 87 11.77 13.48 -10.22
N CYS A 88 10.83 14.42 -10.10
CA CYS A 88 9.42 14.12 -10.33
C CYS A 88 9.14 13.87 -11.82
N ARG A 89 8.32 12.85 -12.07
CA ARG A 89 7.86 12.50 -13.41
C ARG A 89 6.79 13.48 -13.92
N SER A 90 6.41 13.35 -15.18
CA SER A 90 5.40 14.20 -15.84
C SER A 90 3.99 14.10 -15.22
N ASP A 91 3.66 12.98 -14.59
CA ASP A 91 2.40 12.71 -13.90
C ASP A 91 2.41 13.07 -12.40
N GLN A 92 3.56 13.55 -11.91
CA GLN A 92 3.79 13.96 -10.54
C GLN A 92 4.09 15.46 -10.43
N GLU A 93 3.99 15.98 -9.22
CA GLU A 93 4.40 17.33 -8.84
C GLU A 93 5.28 17.28 -7.59
N ILE A 94 6.04 18.35 -7.36
CA ILE A 94 6.93 18.48 -6.20
C ILE A 94 6.05 18.74 -4.98
N GLU A 95 6.04 17.78 -4.05
CA GLU A 95 5.43 17.94 -2.71
C GLU A 95 6.39 18.70 -1.79
N ARG A 96 7.67 18.33 -1.83
CA ARG A 96 8.74 18.97 -1.05
C ARG A 96 9.96 19.18 -1.95
N PRO A 97 10.50 20.41 -2.02
CA PRO A 97 11.66 20.68 -2.86
C PRO A 97 12.89 19.97 -2.32
N CYS A 98 13.83 19.66 -3.22
CA CYS A 98 15.14 19.19 -2.81
C CYS A 98 16.00 20.34 -2.29
N THR A 99 16.84 20.06 -1.30
CA THR A 99 17.84 20.98 -0.74
C THR A 99 19.14 20.21 -0.56
N HIS A 100 20.26 20.90 -0.31
CA HIS A 100 21.53 20.20 -0.06
C HIS A 100 21.48 19.23 1.13
N VAL A 101 20.58 19.44 2.10
CA VAL A 101 20.46 18.58 3.29
C VAL A 101 19.28 17.61 3.24
N GLN A 102 18.49 17.60 2.17
CA GLN A 102 17.25 16.81 2.15
C GLN A 102 16.78 16.49 0.74
N ASP A 103 16.46 15.23 0.48
CA ASP A 103 15.92 14.81 -0.83
C ASP A 103 14.58 15.49 -1.14
N GLY A 104 14.31 15.72 -2.42
CA GLY A 104 12.99 16.13 -2.89
C GLY A 104 11.96 15.01 -2.75
N LYS A 105 10.70 15.37 -2.56
CA LYS A 105 9.57 14.42 -2.52
C LYS A 105 8.55 14.76 -3.59
N CYS A 106 8.10 13.73 -4.30
CA CYS A 106 7.12 13.84 -5.37
C CYS A 106 5.78 13.23 -4.95
N GLN A 107 4.69 13.85 -5.38
CA GLN A 107 3.33 13.33 -5.21
C GLN A 107 2.60 13.26 -6.55
N CYS A 108 1.60 12.39 -6.65
CA CYS A 108 0.74 12.36 -7.84
C CYS A 108 -0.03 13.67 -8.00
N LYS A 109 -0.11 14.17 -9.24
CA LYS A 109 -0.89 15.36 -9.57
C LYS A 109 -2.37 15.21 -9.18
N PRO A 110 -3.10 16.32 -8.95
CA PRO A 110 -4.52 16.30 -8.62
C PRO A 110 -5.35 15.41 -9.55
N GLY A 111 -6.23 14.59 -8.97
CA GLY A 111 -7.05 13.62 -9.71
C GLY A 111 -6.33 12.32 -10.09
N ARG A 112 -5.12 12.10 -9.57
CA ARG A 112 -4.40 10.83 -9.64
C ARG A 112 -3.91 10.38 -8.27
N PHE A 113 -3.70 9.08 -8.13
CA PHE A 113 -3.21 8.46 -6.91
C PHE A 113 -2.18 7.37 -7.23
N CYS A 114 -1.35 7.04 -6.24
CA CYS A 114 -0.61 5.79 -6.26
C CYS A 114 -0.47 5.19 -4.86
N ALA A 115 -0.92 3.95 -4.72
CA ALA A 115 -0.98 3.28 -3.43
C ALA A 115 0.43 2.83 -2.98
N PRO A 116 0.80 3.01 -1.70
CA PRO A 116 2.15 2.75 -1.20
C PRO A 116 2.53 1.26 -1.22
N ASP A 117 1.56 0.36 -1.31
CA ASP A 117 1.71 -1.09 -1.47
C ASP A 117 2.07 -1.51 -2.91
N GLN A 118 2.10 -0.58 -3.86
CA GLN A 118 2.32 -0.85 -5.28
C GLN A 118 3.56 -0.13 -5.81
N ALA A 119 4.29 -0.78 -6.73
CA ALA A 119 5.34 -0.14 -7.49
C ALA A 119 4.73 0.93 -8.40
N CYS A 120 4.89 2.19 -8.02
CA CYS A 120 4.29 3.35 -8.68
C CYS A 120 5.07 3.77 -9.93
N GLU A 121 5.13 2.91 -10.96
CA GLU A 121 5.67 3.28 -12.27
C GLU A 121 4.89 4.44 -12.91
N THR A 122 3.57 4.51 -12.66
CA THR A 122 2.69 5.58 -13.13
C THR A 122 1.53 5.84 -12.16
N CYS A 123 1.18 7.10 -11.95
CA CYS A 123 0.04 7.55 -11.15
C CYS A 123 -1.28 7.21 -11.83
N LYS A 124 -2.13 6.47 -11.14
CA LYS A 124 -3.44 6.00 -11.63
C LYS A 124 -4.46 7.12 -11.51
N LYS A 125 -5.37 7.24 -12.48
CA LYS A 125 -6.48 8.20 -12.39
C LYS A 125 -7.44 7.79 -11.28
N CYS A 126 -7.92 8.76 -10.51
CA CYS A 126 -8.94 8.53 -9.50
C CYS A 126 -10.23 8.02 -10.16
N SER A 127 -10.86 7.02 -9.54
CA SER A 127 -12.19 6.55 -9.91
C SER A 127 -13.24 7.62 -9.65
N ARG A 128 -14.30 7.62 -10.45
CA ARG A 128 -15.50 8.45 -10.22
C ARG A 128 -16.66 7.54 -9.86
N CYS A 129 -17.39 7.87 -8.80
CA CYS A 129 -18.57 7.11 -8.41
C CYS A 129 -19.69 7.26 -9.43
N LYS A 130 -20.47 6.19 -9.62
CA LYS A 130 -21.63 6.21 -10.51
C LYS A 130 -22.78 7.01 -9.90
N LYS A 131 -23.83 7.29 -10.69
CA LYS A 131 -25.00 8.06 -10.23
C LYS A 131 -25.72 7.41 -9.03
N ASP A 132 -25.74 6.09 -9.02
CA ASP A 132 -26.33 5.23 -7.97
C ASP A 132 -25.37 4.94 -6.81
N GLU A 133 -24.21 5.58 -6.78
CA GLU A 133 -23.21 5.45 -5.74
C GLU A 133 -22.97 6.81 -5.05
N GLU A 134 -22.48 6.76 -3.82
CA GLU A 134 -22.02 7.89 -3.03
C GLU A 134 -20.52 7.73 -2.72
N ILE A 135 -19.82 8.87 -2.62
CA ILE A 135 -18.40 8.90 -2.26
C ILE A 135 -18.30 8.67 -0.75
N VAL A 136 -17.64 7.59 -0.35
CA VAL A 136 -17.31 7.31 1.06
C VAL A 136 -15.98 7.94 1.44
N ARG A 137 -15.02 7.91 0.50
CA ARG A 137 -13.69 8.48 0.68
C ARG A 137 -13.26 9.19 -0.59
N ASN A 138 -12.78 10.43 -0.43
CA ASN A 138 -12.22 11.19 -1.53
C ASN A 138 -10.85 10.63 -1.95
N CYS A 139 -10.54 10.80 -3.23
CA CYS A 139 -9.21 10.49 -3.74
C CYS A 139 -8.15 11.41 -3.14
N THR A 140 -6.96 10.86 -2.91
CA THR A 140 -5.75 11.60 -2.49
C THR A 140 -4.61 11.22 -3.43
N SER A 141 -3.41 11.79 -3.23
CA SER A 141 -2.22 11.39 -4.00
C SER A 141 -1.80 9.93 -3.75
N THR A 142 -2.30 9.28 -2.69
CA THR A 142 -1.96 7.90 -2.32
C THR A 142 -3.13 6.93 -2.29
N THR A 143 -4.38 7.40 -2.26
CA THR A 143 -5.56 6.52 -2.18
C THR A 143 -6.61 6.89 -3.21
N ASN A 144 -7.23 5.86 -3.79
CA ASN A 144 -8.31 6.05 -4.76
C ASN A 144 -9.59 6.60 -4.10
N THR A 145 -10.53 7.09 -4.92
CA THR A 145 -11.90 7.31 -4.50
C THR A 145 -12.56 5.98 -4.11
N GLU A 146 -13.22 5.95 -2.96
CA GLU A 146 -14.04 4.81 -2.54
C GLU A 146 -15.53 5.15 -2.67
N CYS A 147 -16.29 4.25 -3.30
CA CYS A 147 -17.70 4.44 -3.63
C CYS A 147 -18.56 3.36 -2.97
N LYS A 148 -19.75 3.74 -2.49
CA LYS A 148 -20.75 2.82 -1.95
C LYS A 148 -22.08 3.00 -2.67
N LYS A 149 -22.82 1.91 -2.87
CA LYS A 149 -24.17 1.96 -3.46
C LYS A 149 -25.12 2.74 -2.55
N LYS A 150 -25.89 3.65 -3.13
CA LYS A 150 -27.00 4.30 -2.43
C LYS A 150 -28.03 3.23 -2.11
N HIS A 151 -28.45 3.15 -0.85
CA HIS A 151 -29.66 2.42 -0.50
C HIS A 151 -30.85 3.21 -1.00
N LEU A 152 -31.19 3.02 -2.28
CA LEU A 152 -32.52 3.36 -2.74
C LEU A 152 -33.43 2.33 -2.07
N ALA A 153 -34.01 2.72 -0.93
CA ALA A 153 -35.11 1.99 -0.35
C ALA A 153 -36.16 1.90 -1.44
N ALA A 154 -36.15 0.79 -2.19
CA ALA A 154 -37.29 0.39 -2.96
C ALA A 154 -38.37 0.20 -1.90
N SER A 155 -39.18 1.23 -1.68
CA SER A 155 -40.41 1.17 -0.91
C SER A 155 -41.41 0.35 -1.70
N ALA A 156 -41.06 -0.89 -2.02
CA ALA A 156 -42.05 -1.94 -2.02
C ALA A 156 -42.53 -2.01 -0.58
N ASN A 157 -43.84 -1.87 -0.34
CA ASN A 157 -44.57 -2.59 0.72
C ASN A 157 -45.88 -1.91 1.17
N ALA A 158 -46.27 -0.75 0.63
CA ALA A 158 -47.68 -0.33 0.75
C ALA A 158 -48.56 -1.10 -0.24
N LEU A 159 -48.18 -1.11 -1.53
CA LEU A 159 -48.93 -1.78 -2.60
C LEU A 159 -49.03 -3.30 -2.41
N MET A 160 -48.00 -3.94 -1.86
CA MET A 160 -47.99 -5.40 -1.61
C MET A 160 -48.97 -5.83 -0.52
N ILE A 161 -49.34 -4.94 0.41
CA ILE A 161 -50.30 -5.23 1.49
C ILE A 161 -51.71 -4.74 1.10
N VAL A 162 -51.82 -3.59 0.43
CA VAL A 162 -53.11 -2.98 0.07
C VAL A 162 -53.82 -3.76 -1.04
N LEU A 163 -53.10 -4.28 -2.04
CA LEU A 163 -53.71 -4.99 -3.16
C LEU A 163 -54.38 -6.32 -2.74
N PRO A 164 -53.76 -7.20 -1.92
CA PRO A 164 -54.42 -8.39 -1.40
C PRO A 164 -55.65 -8.07 -0.53
N LEU A 165 -55.58 -7.02 0.29
CA LEU A 165 -56.68 -6.61 1.17
C LEU A 165 -57.91 -6.12 0.37
N LEU A 166 -57.69 -5.35 -0.69
CA LEU A 166 -58.77 -4.90 -1.58
C LEU A 166 -59.41 -6.08 -2.32
N ILE A 167 -58.60 -7.02 -2.82
CA ILE A 167 -59.10 -8.23 -3.49
C ILE A 167 -59.93 -9.06 -2.49
N ALA A 168 -59.43 -9.29 -1.28
CA ALA A 168 -60.16 -10.02 -0.25
C ALA A 168 -61.51 -9.36 0.09
N ALA A 169 -61.55 -8.03 0.23
CA ALA A 169 -62.79 -7.30 0.50
C ALA A 169 -63.83 -7.45 -0.63
N LEU A 170 -63.41 -7.42 -1.90
CA LEU A 170 -64.30 -7.65 -3.05
C LEU A 170 -64.87 -9.07 -3.08
N ILE A 171 -64.05 -10.07 -2.80
CA ILE A 171 -64.48 -11.47 -2.73
C ILE A 171 -65.50 -11.67 -1.59
N ILE A 172 -65.20 -11.12 -0.40
CA ILE A 172 -66.13 -11.18 0.74
C ILE A 172 -67.44 -10.47 0.40
N GLY A 173 -67.39 -9.29 -0.21
CA GLY A 173 -68.57 -8.56 -0.65
C GLY A 173 -69.43 -9.33 -1.65
N ALA A 174 -68.81 -10.00 -2.63
CA ALA A 174 -69.51 -10.83 -3.61
C ALA A 174 -70.17 -12.06 -2.98
N ILE A 175 -69.50 -12.71 -2.02
CA ILE A 175 -70.06 -13.85 -1.26
C ILE A 175 -71.27 -13.39 -0.44
N ILE A 176 -71.14 -12.27 0.29
CA ILE A 176 -72.24 -11.69 1.08
C ILE A 176 -73.41 -11.34 0.15
N PHE A 177 -73.14 -10.69 -0.98
CA PHE A 177 -74.18 -10.34 -1.95
C PHE A 177 -74.88 -11.57 -2.52
N GLY A 178 -74.14 -12.62 -2.86
CA GLY A 178 -74.69 -13.90 -3.34
C GLY A 178 -75.57 -14.57 -2.29
N VAL A 179 -75.11 -14.65 -1.03
CA VAL A 179 -75.89 -15.23 0.09
C VAL A 179 -77.12 -14.38 0.41
N CYS A 180 -76.99 -13.04 0.42
CA CYS A 180 -78.11 -12.13 0.62
C CYS A 180 -79.13 -12.25 -0.52
N ARG A 181 -78.68 -12.36 -1.77
CA ARG A 181 -79.56 -12.54 -2.93
C ARG A 181 -80.26 -13.90 -2.89
N CYS A 182 -79.55 -14.99 -2.58
CA CYS A 182 -80.13 -16.32 -2.35
C CYS A 182 -81.17 -16.33 -1.21
N ARG A 183 -80.89 -15.61 -0.11
CA ARG A 183 -81.84 -15.46 1.01
C ARG A 183 -83.06 -14.61 0.64
N ARG A 184 -82.88 -13.57 -0.17
CA ARG A 184 -83.95 -12.65 -0.58
C ARG A 184 -84.85 -13.21 -1.68
N THR A 185 -84.31 -14.04 -2.58
CA THR A 185 -85.12 -14.77 -3.58
C THR A 185 -85.90 -15.93 -2.97
N GLY A 186 -85.62 -16.29 -1.71
CA GLY A 186 -86.35 -17.30 -0.96
C GLY A 186 -86.16 -18.69 -1.56
N CYS A 187 -85.83 -19.66 -0.71
CA CYS A 187 -86.29 -21.00 -0.98
C CYS A 187 -87.82 -20.96 -1.17
N ARG A 188 -88.29 -21.03 -2.41
CA ARG A 188 -89.53 -21.74 -2.75
C ARG A 188 -89.12 -22.97 -3.54
N CYS A 189 -89.17 -24.10 -2.84
CA CYS A 189 -89.00 -25.44 -3.34
C CYS A 189 -89.89 -25.72 -4.57
N SER A 190 -89.39 -26.52 -5.51
CA SER A 190 -90.18 -27.66 -6.00
C SER A 190 -89.24 -28.74 -6.50
N ALA A 191 -89.49 -29.96 -6.03
CA ALA A 191 -89.11 -31.16 -6.73
C ALA A 191 -89.78 -31.21 -8.12
N VAL A 192 -89.42 -32.27 -8.86
CA VAL A 192 -90.03 -32.77 -10.11
C VAL A 192 -89.40 -32.26 -11.42
N PHE A 193 -88.31 -32.90 -11.86
CA PHE A 193 -88.39 -33.96 -12.89
C PHE A 193 -87.01 -34.61 -13.08
N SER A 194 -86.89 -35.86 -12.65
CA SER A 194 -85.98 -36.84 -13.24
C SER A 194 -86.42 -37.12 -14.67
N CYS A 195 -85.47 -37.20 -15.61
CA CYS A 195 -85.43 -38.00 -16.85
C CYS A 195 -84.40 -37.31 -17.78
N LEU A 196 -83.36 -37.95 -18.32
CA LEU A 196 -83.24 -39.34 -18.73
C LEU A 196 -81.89 -39.94 -18.30
N ALA A 197 -81.95 -41.22 -17.93
CA ALA A 197 -80.93 -42.17 -18.31
C ALA A 197 -81.19 -42.63 -19.75
N SER A 198 -80.18 -42.55 -20.61
CA SER A 198 -79.88 -43.46 -21.73
C SER A 198 -78.40 -43.33 -22.04
#